data_AF-A0A7Y1VU97-F1
#
_entry.id   AF-A0A7Y1VU97-F1
#
_cell.length_a   1.000
_cell.length_b   1.000
_cell.length_c   1.000
_cell.angle_alpha   90.00
_cell.angle_beta   90.00
_cell.angle_gamma   90.00
#
_symmetry.space_group_name_H-M   'P 1'
#
loop_
_entity.id
_entity.type
_entity.pdbx_description
1 polymer ?
#
loop_
_entity_poly.entity_id
_entity_poly.type
_entity_poly.pdbx_seq_one_letter_code
_entity_poly.pdbx_strand_id
1 'polypeptide(L)'
;MTFSIHTIYGEWYYLLFYQLSLMVAFLIFIGYGIWKKHPLFTWILIGFNGLIFFFIGSKLGAMNMEELIHFLTSLEVPHSVGQTDIFGFLLGILGLLVAKRILRFQGSVFDVYAVIIPIGIIVQRLGCVMAGCCYGTITTSPLALRYAPHFTIYDNQVEQELITSTSSLSLPVHPIPIYIIVSAFLILFLLYRYRHRVFQPGALLLISMTALLTFRFFLEFIRAPETNHFMGEVMYGLKIIQWLLVVVVMTLLSILLFIESRNKNVASCVTPSDFSGLRHTVVLLIIVEGAWLVRGLLEPQDVFIMMLRFLIASVVLMFYYRSSILGSRLRYVLFLLFVGSLIWMGQTFDRSADGRRIESDTIDQSMKKVVKYIQANAVFGSPKGIERKYRGSGCDRELIENNEYAGKFSSGIWYGQVTKKSEKKDVVFGIGSNYSQYSSINILEPSAPKMMRSSISIGAYFGGDEKRFGYKFGGHFGDMRWINPTNFELQKSLFFPIVQVRLGSLGKIYGKFGFGDDFTQGVYGTFDRYLLGINLKELNSPNDQLLEFGVVNLSSWPRKEFYVGGRFSINQNWILIPSAQLGNTPYFGLGVGSKFD
;
A
#
# COMPACT_ATOMS: atom_id res chain seq x y z
N MET A 1 -34.67 -21.13 1.51
CA MET A 1 -34.12 -19.79 1.20
C MET A 1 -32.70 -19.99 0.74
N THR A 2 -32.29 -19.35 -0.35
CA THR A 2 -30.90 -19.35 -0.84
C THR A 2 -30.53 -17.91 -1.13
N PHE A 3 -29.32 -17.49 -0.79
CA PHE A 3 -28.89 -16.10 -0.98
C PHE A 3 -28.14 -15.96 -2.31
N SER A 4 -28.46 -14.91 -3.08
CA SER A 4 -27.78 -14.61 -4.35
C SER A 4 -26.86 -13.39 -4.22
N ILE A 5 -25.69 -13.46 -4.85
CA ILE A 5 -24.68 -12.39 -4.88
C ILE A 5 -24.51 -11.91 -6.33
N HIS A 6 -24.69 -10.61 -6.55
CA HIS A 6 -24.68 -9.96 -7.88
C HIS A 6 -23.58 -8.90 -8.05
N THR A 7 -22.53 -8.91 -7.22
CA THR A 7 -21.52 -7.84 -7.22
C THR A 7 -20.54 -7.95 -8.40
N ILE A 8 -20.44 -6.91 -9.25
CA ILE A 8 -19.58 -6.88 -10.45
C ILE A 8 -18.08 -6.70 -10.12
N TYR A 9 -17.73 -6.44 -8.85
CA TYR A 9 -16.37 -6.06 -8.42
C TYR A 9 -15.72 -7.05 -7.43
N GLY A 10 -15.92 -8.35 -7.62
CA GLY A 10 -15.44 -9.40 -6.69
C GLY A 10 -13.95 -9.31 -6.32
N GLU A 11 -13.07 -9.12 -7.30
CA GLU A 11 -11.62 -9.02 -7.07
C GLU A 11 -11.21 -7.79 -6.25
N TRP A 12 -11.88 -6.66 -6.44
CA TRP A 12 -11.59 -5.44 -5.69
C TRP A 12 -11.92 -5.62 -4.21
N TYR A 13 -13.05 -6.26 -3.90
CA TYR A 13 -13.41 -6.60 -2.52
C TYR A 13 -12.41 -7.58 -1.91
N TYR A 14 -12.00 -8.61 -2.65
CA TYR A 14 -10.97 -9.54 -2.18
C TYR A 14 -9.70 -8.80 -1.75
N LEU A 15 -9.19 -7.92 -2.62
CA LEU A 15 -7.97 -7.15 -2.35
C LEU A 15 -8.13 -6.20 -1.16
N LEU A 16 -9.27 -5.50 -1.09
CA LEU A 16 -9.56 -4.58 0.01
C LEU A 16 -9.55 -5.31 1.37
N PHE A 17 -10.26 -6.44 1.47
CA PHE A 17 -10.34 -7.22 2.71
C PHE A 17 -9.02 -7.89 3.08
N TYR A 18 -8.19 -8.23 2.09
CA TYR A 18 -6.82 -8.68 2.31
C TYR A 18 -5.94 -7.61 2.95
N GLN A 19 -5.97 -6.39 2.41
CA GLN A 19 -5.24 -5.27 3.01
C GLN A 19 -5.76 -4.93 4.41
N LEU A 20 -7.09 -4.92 4.59
CA LEU A 20 -7.71 -4.68 5.89
C LEU A 20 -7.31 -5.76 6.91
N SER A 21 -7.26 -7.03 6.51
CA SER A 21 -6.85 -8.14 7.39
C SER A 21 -5.43 -7.93 7.92
N LEU A 22 -4.47 -7.61 7.03
CA LEU A 22 -3.09 -7.36 7.40
C LEU A 22 -2.91 -6.07 8.23
N MET A 23 -3.74 -5.06 8.00
CA MET A 23 -3.75 -3.82 8.78
C MET A 23 -4.33 -4.05 10.19
N VAL A 24 -5.45 -4.77 10.31
CA VAL A 24 -6.05 -5.15 11.60
C VAL A 24 -5.08 -6.02 12.40
N ALA A 25 -4.46 -7.02 11.76
CA ALA A 25 -3.41 -7.85 12.37
C ALA A 25 -2.26 -7.00 12.94
N PHE A 26 -1.81 -5.99 12.19
CA PHE A 26 -0.74 -5.09 12.61
C PHE A 26 -1.15 -4.20 13.79
N LEU A 27 -2.36 -3.64 13.77
CA LEU A 27 -2.89 -2.81 14.86
C LEU A 27 -3.04 -3.61 16.15
N ILE A 28 -3.55 -4.85 16.07
CA ILE A 28 -3.65 -5.76 17.22
C ILE A 28 -2.26 -6.11 17.76
N PHE A 29 -1.31 -6.38 16.86
CA PHE A 29 0.07 -6.68 17.23
C PHE A 29 0.71 -5.50 18.00
N ILE A 30 0.59 -4.27 17.49
CA ILE A 30 1.06 -3.06 18.18
C ILE A 30 0.34 -2.86 19.51
N GLY A 31 -0.98 -2.93 19.51
CA GLY A 31 -1.81 -2.74 20.70
C GLY A 31 -1.45 -3.72 21.81
N TYR A 32 -1.20 -4.98 21.47
CA TYR A 32 -0.73 -6.00 22.41
C TYR A 32 0.66 -5.67 22.97
N GLY A 33 1.59 -5.23 22.12
CA GLY A 33 2.92 -4.78 22.53
C GLY A 33 2.87 -3.62 23.53
N ILE A 34 2.04 -2.62 23.27
CA ILE A 34 1.80 -1.47 24.16
C ILE A 34 1.17 -1.95 25.48
N TRP A 35 0.13 -2.77 25.41
CA TRP A 35 -0.57 -3.28 26.59
C TRP A 35 0.34 -4.11 27.51
N LYS A 36 1.22 -4.93 26.94
CA LYS A 36 2.24 -5.71 27.67
C LYS A 36 3.49 -4.91 28.05
N LYS A 37 3.54 -3.61 27.74
CA LYS A 37 4.69 -2.73 27.99
C LYS A 37 5.99 -3.26 27.37
N HIS A 38 5.89 -3.94 26.23
CA HIS A 38 7.07 -4.34 25.48
C HIS A 38 7.76 -3.12 24.86
N PRO A 39 9.10 -3.12 24.68
CA PRO A 39 9.80 -2.09 23.94
C PRO A 39 9.27 -2.03 22.51
N LEU A 40 8.47 -1.01 22.22
CA LEU A 40 7.66 -0.90 21.02
C LEU A 40 8.49 -1.05 19.73
N PHE A 41 9.69 -0.47 19.70
CA PHE A 41 10.56 -0.57 18.54
C PHE A 41 11.05 -2.01 18.28
N THR A 42 11.58 -2.68 19.31
CA THR A 42 12.00 -4.09 19.22
C THR A 42 10.83 -4.98 18.83
N TRP A 43 9.65 -4.71 19.38
CA TRP A 43 8.43 -5.44 19.06
C TRP A 43 8.04 -5.30 17.59
N ILE A 44 8.00 -4.07 17.06
CA ILE A 44 7.70 -3.80 15.65
C ILE A 44 8.72 -4.49 14.72
N LEU A 45 10.02 -4.42 15.02
CA LEU A 45 11.06 -5.08 14.22
C LEU A 45 10.87 -6.60 14.13
N ILE A 46 10.52 -7.24 15.25
CA ILE A 46 10.26 -8.69 15.28
C ILE A 46 9.07 -9.02 14.38
N GLY A 47 7.95 -8.33 14.56
CA GLY A 47 6.74 -8.55 13.74
C GLY A 47 6.97 -8.26 12.25
N PHE A 48 7.80 -7.27 11.94
CA PHE A 48 8.14 -6.90 10.57
C PHE A 48 9.02 -7.97 9.89
N ASN A 49 10.06 -8.46 10.56
CA ASN A 49 10.90 -9.53 10.03
C ASN A 49 10.10 -10.83 9.79
N GLY A 50 9.19 -11.19 10.70
CA GLY A 50 8.30 -12.34 10.52
C GLY A 50 7.42 -12.22 9.27
N LEU A 51 6.90 -11.02 8.99
CA LEU A 51 6.06 -10.78 7.81
C LEU A 51 6.84 -10.85 6.49
N ILE A 52 8.06 -10.30 6.45
CA ILE A 52 8.92 -10.38 5.26
C ILE A 52 9.18 -11.84 4.89
N PHE A 53 9.59 -12.63 5.87
CA PHE A 53 9.84 -14.05 5.66
C PHE A 53 8.56 -14.81 5.29
N PHE A 54 7.40 -14.38 5.80
CA PHE A 54 6.12 -14.95 5.39
C PHE A 54 5.85 -14.74 3.90
N PHE A 55 6.02 -13.53 3.37
CA PHE A 55 5.79 -13.27 1.94
C PHE A 55 6.83 -13.93 1.03
N ILE A 56 8.10 -13.93 1.44
CA ILE A 56 9.15 -14.67 0.72
C ILE A 56 8.76 -16.15 0.68
N GLY A 57 8.36 -16.72 1.82
CA GLY A 57 8.00 -18.12 1.90
C GLY A 57 6.75 -18.48 1.13
N SER A 58 5.74 -17.61 1.11
CA SER A 58 4.50 -17.89 0.40
C SER A 58 4.70 -17.97 -1.12
N LYS A 59 5.58 -17.12 -1.66
CA LYS A 59 5.97 -17.14 -3.07
C LYS A 59 6.91 -18.29 -3.39
N LEU A 60 7.95 -18.52 -2.59
CA LEU A 60 8.89 -19.63 -2.81
C LEU A 60 8.18 -20.99 -2.78
N GLY A 61 7.22 -21.19 -1.88
CA GLY A 61 6.47 -22.44 -1.79
C GLY A 61 5.47 -22.66 -2.93
N ALA A 62 5.17 -21.62 -3.71
CA ALA A 62 4.27 -21.70 -4.86
C ALA A 62 5.01 -21.95 -6.19
N MET A 63 6.33 -21.81 -6.20
CA MET A 63 7.15 -22.01 -7.42
C MET A 63 7.34 -23.49 -7.71
N ASN A 64 7.22 -23.86 -8.98
CA ASN A 64 7.63 -25.19 -9.44
C ASN A 64 9.17 -25.29 -9.50
N MET A 65 9.71 -26.52 -9.59
CA MET A 65 11.17 -26.73 -9.62
C MET A 65 11.86 -26.02 -10.79
N GLU A 66 11.21 -25.94 -11.95
CA GLU A 66 11.73 -25.21 -13.12
C GLU A 66 11.73 -23.69 -12.90
N GLU A 67 10.65 -23.16 -12.33
CA GLU A 67 10.53 -21.74 -11.98
C GLU A 67 11.52 -21.33 -10.89
N LEU A 68 11.77 -22.22 -9.93
CA LEU A 68 12.75 -22.00 -8.86
C LEU A 68 14.17 -21.93 -9.43
N ILE A 69 14.53 -22.82 -10.37
CA ILE A 69 15.82 -22.79 -11.04
C ILE A 69 15.96 -21.51 -11.88
N HIS A 70 14.90 -21.12 -12.61
CA HIS A 70 14.88 -19.86 -13.35
C HIS A 70 15.06 -18.65 -12.42
N PHE A 71 14.35 -18.61 -11.29
CA PHE A 71 14.47 -17.55 -10.31
C PHE A 71 15.88 -17.47 -9.70
N LEU A 72 16.49 -18.62 -9.35
CA LEU A 72 17.84 -18.67 -8.78
C LEU A 72 18.93 -18.23 -9.77
N THR A 73 18.69 -18.39 -11.09
CA THR A 73 19.67 -18.09 -12.13
C THR A 73 19.51 -16.70 -12.72
N SER A 74 18.27 -16.23 -12.93
CA SER A 74 17.97 -14.92 -13.52
C SER A 74 17.67 -13.83 -12.49
N LEU A 75 17.34 -14.20 -11.24
CA LEU A 75 16.77 -13.29 -10.22
C LEU A 75 15.48 -12.58 -10.68
N GLU A 76 14.87 -13.04 -11.77
CA GLU A 76 13.58 -12.55 -12.26
C GLU A 76 12.45 -13.48 -11.80
N VAL A 77 11.40 -12.87 -11.24
CA VAL A 77 10.24 -13.60 -10.72
C VAL A 77 9.23 -13.83 -11.85
N PRO A 78 8.81 -15.09 -12.10
CA PRO A 78 7.82 -15.37 -13.12
C PRO A 78 6.48 -14.68 -12.80
N HIS A 79 5.82 -14.13 -13.82
CA HIS A 79 4.57 -13.37 -13.64
C HIS A 79 3.35 -14.22 -13.21
N SER A 80 3.46 -15.54 -13.22
CA SER A 80 2.37 -16.51 -12.98
C SER A 80 2.43 -17.23 -11.63
N VAL A 81 3.35 -16.86 -10.73
CA VAL A 81 3.55 -17.61 -9.48
C VAL A 81 2.38 -17.39 -8.52
N GLY A 82 1.71 -18.48 -8.16
CA GLY A 82 0.66 -18.51 -7.14
C GLY A 82 1.17 -18.14 -5.73
N GLN A 83 0.37 -18.40 -4.70
CA GLN A 83 0.78 -18.17 -3.31
C GLN A 83 0.43 -19.38 -2.44
N THR A 84 1.34 -19.79 -1.57
CA THR A 84 1.12 -20.87 -0.61
C THR A 84 1.28 -20.41 0.83
N ASP A 85 0.18 -20.40 1.58
CA ASP A 85 0.22 -19.94 2.98
C ASP A 85 1.08 -20.84 3.88
N ILE A 86 1.23 -22.13 3.54
CA ILE A 86 1.93 -23.12 4.37
C ILE A 86 3.42 -22.77 4.50
N PHE A 87 4.11 -22.58 3.37
CA PHE A 87 5.52 -22.20 3.36
C PHE A 87 5.71 -20.77 3.88
N GLY A 88 4.74 -19.89 3.67
CA GLY A 88 4.71 -18.58 4.29
C GLY A 88 4.73 -18.65 5.82
N PHE A 89 3.84 -19.44 6.45
CA PHE A 89 3.83 -19.58 7.91
C PHE A 89 5.14 -20.20 8.45
N LEU A 90 5.68 -21.19 7.74
CA LEU A 90 6.92 -21.86 8.16
C LEU A 90 8.11 -20.89 8.16
N LEU A 91 8.32 -20.16 7.06
CA LEU A 91 9.40 -19.17 6.98
C LEU A 91 9.11 -17.95 7.86
N GLY A 92 7.86 -17.52 8.00
CA GLY A 92 7.47 -16.44 8.90
C GLY A 92 7.80 -16.73 10.37
N ILE A 93 7.57 -17.97 10.84
CA ILE A 93 7.97 -18.41 12.19
C ILE A 93 9.49 -18.38 12.33
N LEU A 94 10.23 -18.85 11.31
CA LEU A 94 11.69 -18.76 11.27
C LEU A 94 12.16 -17.30 11.38
N GLY A 95 11.56 -16.38 10.62
CA GLY A 95 11.84 -14.95 10.68
C GLY A 95 11.60 -14.36 12.08
N LEU A 96 10.51 -14.73 12.75
CA LEU A 96 10.24 -14.32 14.13
C LEU A 96 11.33 -14.82 15.10
N LEU A 97 11.73 -16.09 14.99
CA LEU A 97 12.77 -16.70 15.83
C LEU A 97 14.14 -16.04 15.62
N VAL A 98 14.52 -15.81 14.37
CA VAL A 98 15.77 -15.13 14.00
C VAL A 98 15.80 -13.72 14.57
N ALA A 99 14.74 -12.93 14.35
CA ALA A 99 14.66 -11.57 14.89
C ALA A 99 14.68 -11.54 16.42
N LYS A 100 13.94 -12.45 17.08
CA LYS A 100 13.94 -12.60 18.54
C LYS A 100 15.35 -12.88 19.07
N ARG A 101 16.10 -13.78 18.41
CA ARG A 101 17.49 -14.13 18.79
C ARG A 101 18.46 -12.98 18.58
N ILE A 102 18.43 -12.32 17.41
CA ILE A 102 19.33 -11.20 17.10
C ILE A 102 19.06 -10.01 18.03
N LEU A 103 17.78 -9.72 18.30
CA LEU A 103 17.39 -8.59 19.15
C LEU A 103 17.44 -8.91 20.66
N ARG A 104 17.80 -10.13 21.04
CA ARG A 104 17.84 -10.62 22.44
C ARG A 104 16.53 -10.38 23.19
N PHE A 105 15.40 -10.51 22.51
CA PHE A 105 14.09 -10.33 23.12
C PHE A 105 13.65 -11.61 23.81
N GLN A 106 13.34 -11.56 25.11
CA GLN A 106 12.97 -12.75 25.89
C GLN A 106 11.45 -12.97 26.00
N GLY A 107 10.63 -11.98 25.60
CA GLY A 107 9.17 -12.06 25.72
C GLY A 107 8.49 -13.11 24.83
N SER A 108 7.24 -13.42 25.16
CA SER A 108 6.38 -14.35 24.44
C SER A 108 5.76 -13.67 23.21
N VAL A 109 6.43 -13.81 22.06
CA VAL A 109 5.95 -13.24 20.79
C VAL A 109 4.83 -14.08 20.19
N PHE A 110 4.84 -15.40 20.37
CA PHE A 110 3.91 -16.32 19.71
C PHE A 110 2.46 -16.19 20.19
N ASP A 111 2.23 -15.84 21.46
CA ASP A 111 0.89 -15.83 22.04
C ASP A 111 -0.04 -14.79 21.40
N VAL A 112 0.50 -13.67 20.90
CA VAL A 112 -0.32 -12.67 20.20
C VAL A 112 -0.86 -13.21 18.87
N TYR A 113 -0.09 -14.08 18.20
CA TYR A 113 -0.49 -14.68 16.93
C TYR A 113 -1.65 -15.68 17.09
N ALA A 114 -1.85 -16.21 18.30
CA ALA A 114 -3.00 -17.06 18.61
C ALA A 114 -4.34 -16.35 18.37
N VAL A 115 -4.37 -15.02 18.53
CA VAL A 115 -5.56 -14.17 18.35
C VAL A 115 -5.52 -13.46 17.00
N ILE A 116 -4.35 -12.98 16.58
CA ILE A 116 -4.20 -12.28 15.29
C ILE A 116 -4.62 -13.17 14.12
N ILE A 117 -4.21 -14.45 14.10
CA ILE A 117 -4.46 -15.32 12.95
C ILE A 117 -5.97 -15.56 12.76
N PRO A 118 -6.76 -16.00 13.76
CA PRO A 118 -8.21 -16.14 13.59
C PRO A 118 -8.91 -14.84 13.20
N ILE A 119 -8.52 -13.69 13.76
CA ILE A 119 -9.12 -12.40 13.40
C ILE A 119 -8.81 -12.04 11.95
N GLY A 120 -7.55 -12.22 11.52
CA GLY A 120 -7.16 -12.01 10.12
C GLY A 120 -7.93 -12.92 9.17
N ILE A 121 -8.17 -14.17 9.55
CA ILE A 121 -9.00 -15.11 8.79
C ILE A 121 -10.44 -14.60 8.68
N ILE A 122 -11.04 -14.10 9.76
CA ILE A 122 -12.41 -13.57 9.73
C ILE A 122 -12.51 -12.43 8.72
N VAL A 123 -11.62 -11.44 8.81
CA VAL A 123 -11.62 -10.27 7.91
C VAL A 123 -11.38 -10.69 6.46
N GLN A 124 -10.42 -11.58 6.21
CA GLN A 124 -10.11 -12.05 4.86
C GLN A 124 -11.25 -12.85 4.23
N ARG A 125 -11.92 -13.68 5.02
CA ARG A 125 -12.98 -14.56 4.50
C ARG A 125 -14.25 -13.78 4.13
N LEU A 126 -14.46 -12.59 4.69
CA LEU A 126 -15.50 -11.68 4.19
C LEU A 126 -15.25 -11.28 2.72
N GLY A 127 -14.00 -10.94 2.38
CA GLY A 127 -13.60 -10.71 0.99
C GLY A 127 -13.83 -11.93 0.10
N CYS A 128 -13.54 -13.14 0.60
CA CYS A 128 -13.78 -14.39 -0.13
C CYS A 128 -15.27 -14.66 -0.41
N VAL A 129 -16.18 -14.29 0.51
CA VAL A 129 -17.63 -14.39 0.27
C VAL A 129 -18.04 -13.50 -0.90
N MET A 130 -17.53 -12.26 -0.93
CA MET A 130 -17.86 -11.26 -1.95
C MET A 130 -17.19 -11.54 -3.29
N ALA A 131 -16.06 -12.25 -3.31
CA ALA A 131 -15.33 -12.61 -4.53
C ALA A 131 -15.73 -13.97 -5.10
N GLY A 132 -16.37 -14.84 -4.31
CA GLY A 132 -16.75 -16.19 -4.74
C GLY A 132 -15.56 -17.14 -4.96
N CYS A 133 -14.36 -16.83 -4.48
CA CYS A 133 -13.15 -17.63 -4.79
C CYS A 133 -12.98 -18.91 -3.95
N CYS A 134 -13.80 -19.13 -2.94
CA CYS A 134 -13.72 -20.29 -2.04
C CYS A 134 -15.12 -20.83 -1.80
N TYR A 135 -15.44 -21.99 -2.34
CA TYR A 135 -16.78 -22.58 -2.26
C TYR A 135 -16.74 -24.09 -2.05
N GLY A 136 -17.88 -24.63 -1.64
CA GLY A 136 -18.05 -26.06 -1.40
C GLY A 136 -18.83 -26.73 -2.51
N THR A 137 -19.12 -28.01 -2.31
CA THR A 137 -19.92 -28.81 -3.23
C THR A 137 -21.34 -28.25 -3.34
N ILE A 138 -22.02 -28.65 -4.42
CA ILE A 138 -23.42 -28.31 -4.66
C ILE A 138 -24.28 -28.86 -3.53
N THR A 139 -25.24 -28.05 -3.05
CA THR A 139 -26.05 -28.39 -1.89
C THR A 139 -27.45 -27.78 -1.96
N THR A 140 -28.39 -28.43 -1.30
CA THR A 140 -29.78 -27.94 -1.11
C THR A 140 -29.97 -27.25 0.24
N SER A 141 -28.90 -27.06 1.01
CA SER A 141 -28.93 -26.43 2.32
C SER A 141 -29.55 -25.02 2.28
N PRO A 142 -30.31 -24.60 3.30
CA PRO A 142 -30.87 -23.24 3.39
C PRO A 142 -29.80 -22.14 3.53
N LEU A 143 -28.54 -22.51 3.78
CA LEU A 143 -27.40 -21.59 3.85
C LEU A 143 -26.63 -21.51 2.52
N ALA A 144 -27.10 -22.16 1.46
CA ALA A 144 -26.40 -22.18 0.19
C ALA A 144 -26.34 -20.79 -0.46
N LEU A 145 -25.20 -20.50 -1.11
CA LEU A 145 -24.97 -19.28 -1.88
C LEU A 145 -25.04 -19.56 -3.38
N ARG A 146 -25.52 -18.57 -4.13
CA ARG A 146 -25.55 -18.55 -5.60
C ARG A 146 -24.88 -17.28 -6.11
N TYR A 147 -24.14 -17.40 -7.20
CA TYR A 147 -23.35 -16.31 -7.75
C TYR A 147 -23.81 -16.00 -9.18
N ALA A 148 -23.79 -14.72 -9.54
CA ALA A 148 -24.12 -14.24 -10.89
C ALA A 148 -23.02 -14.61 -11.91
N PRO A 149 -23.22 -14.33 -13.22
CA PRO A 149 -22.14 -14.42 -14.21
C PRO A 149 -20.93 -13.56 -13.81
N HIS A 150 -19.73 -13.92 -14.28
CA HIS A 150 -18.43 -13.28 -13.99
C HIS A 150 -17.76 -13.66 -12.66
N PHE A 151 -18.33 -14.59 -11.91
CA PHE A 151 -17.69 -15.17 -10.74
C PHE A 151 -17.04 -16.51 -11.10
N THR A 152 -15.88 -16.78 -10.50
CA THR A 152 -15.15 -18.06 -10.68
C THR A 152 -16.00 -19.31 -10.44
N ILE A 153 -16.97 -19.25 -9.52
CA ILE A 153 -17.95 -20.34 -9.30
C ILE A 153 -18.84 -20.57 -10.52
N TYR A 154 -19.35 -19.49 -11.10
CA TYR A 154 -20.23 -19.58 -12.27
C TYR A 154 -19.44 -20.11 -13.46
N ASP A 155 -18.26 -19.55 -13.69
CA ASP A 155 -17.39 -19.93 -14.82
C ASP A 155 -16.98 -21.41 -14.72
N ASN A 156 -16.58 -21.88 -13.53
CA ASN A 156 -16.25 -23.29 -13.31
C ASN A 156 -17.45 -24.23 -13.53
N GLN A 157 -18.67 -23.82 -13.14
CA GLN A 157 -19.87 -24.64 -13.36
C GLN A 157 -20.29 -24.68 -14.82
N VAL A 158 -20.03 -23.61 -15.58
CA VAL A 158 -20.21 -23.61 -17.05
C VAL A 158 -19.18 -24.54 -17.70
N GLU A 159 -17.92 -24.47 -17.28
CA GLU A 159 -16.82 -25.32 -17.80
C GLU A 159 -17.08 -26.81 -17.50
N GLN A 160 -17.64 -27.14 -16.33
CA GLN A 160 -18.04 -28.49 -15.95
C GLN A 160 -19.36 -28.95 -16.58
N GLU A 161 -19.95 -28.17 -17.49
CA GLU A 161 -21.24 -28.44 -18.15
C GLU A 161 -22.43 -28.63 -17.18
N LEU A 162 -22.32 -28.12 -15.94
CA LEU A 162 -23.37 -28.21 -14.92
C LEU A 162 -24.48 -27.18 -15.13
N ILE A 163 -24.15 -26.04 -15.76
CA ILE A 163 -25.09 -24.99 -16.14
C ILE A 163 -24.77 -24.49 -17.55
N THR A 164 -25.79 -24.04 -18.28
CA THR A 164 -25.59 -23.38 -19.58
C THR A 164 -25.18 -21.92 -19.38
N SER A 165 -24.37 -21.37 -20.29
CA SER A 165 -23.92 -19.96 -20.27
C SER A 165 -25.05 -18.92 -20.28
N THR A 166 -26.28 -19.33 -20.60
CA THR A 166 -27.51 -18.52 -20.56
C THR A 166 -28.17 -18.46 -19.17
N SER A 167 -27.64 -19.19 -18.19
CA SER A 167 -28.21 -19.25 -16.83
C SER A 167 -27.98 -17.94 -16.08
N SER A 168 -28.98 -17.47 -15.33
CA SER A 168 -28.86 -16.20 -14.60
C SER A 168 -28.02 -16.28 -13.32
N LEU A 169 -27.84 -17.48 -12.77
CA LEU A 169 -27.16 -17.73 -11.51
C LEU A 169 -26.54 -19.13 -11.49
N SER A 170 -25.45 -19.29 -10.73
CA SER A 170 -24.82 -20.57 -10.42
C SER A 170 -25.78 -21.51 -9.66
N LEU A 171 -25.46 -22.80 -9.65
CA LEU A 171 -26.05 -23.76 -8.73
C LEU A 171 -25.70 -23.40 -7.27
N PRO A 172 -26.58 -23.74 -6.31
CA PRO A 172 -26.37 -23.46 -4.89
C PRO A 172 -25.19 -24.27 -4.35
N VAL A 173 -24.21 -23.57 -3.76
CA VAL A 173 -22.99 -24.16 -3.19
C VAL A 173 -22.87 -23.88 -1.70
N HIS A 174 -22.18 -24.77 -0.98
CA HIS A 174 -21.86 -24.55 0.43
C HIS A 174 -20.97 -23.30 0.63
N PRO A 175 -21.34 -22.37 1.53
CA PRO A 175 -20.54 -21.17 1.82
C PRO A 175 -19.35 -21.48 2.74
N ILE A 176 -18.33 -22.15 2.21
CA ILE A 176 -17.10 -22.48 2.95
C ILE A 176 -16.50 -21.27 3.68
N PRO A 177 -16.43 -20.04 3.14
CA PRO A 177 -15.86 -18.90 3.84
C PRO A 177 -16.64 -18.53 5.11
N ILE A 178 -17.98 -18.68 5.09
CA ILE A 178 -18.82 -18.44 6.27
C ILE A 178 -18.54 -19.49 7.35
N TYR A 179 -18.41 -20.77 6.97
CA TYR A 179 -18.08 -21.83 7.92
C TYR A 179 -16.71 -21.60 8.56
N ILE A 180 -15.73 -21.13 7.78
CA ILE A 180 -14.41 -20.74 8.30
C ILE A 180 -14.53 -19.58 9.29
N ILE A 181 -15.30 -18.53 8.97
CA ILE A 181 -15.54 -17.38 9.88
C ILE A 181 -16.14 -17.85 11.20
N VAL A 182 -17.17 -18.69 11.14
CA VAL A 182 -17.83 -19.24 12.35
C VAL A 182 -16.84 -20.06 13.17
N SER A 183 -16.04 -20.92 12.54
CA SER A 183 -15.01 -21.70 13.24
C SER A 183 -13.95 -20.81 13.90
N ALA A 184 -13.52 -19.73 13.24
CA ALA A 184 -12.54 -18.79 13.78
C ALA A 184 -13.11 -18.01 14.99
N PHE A 185 -14.37 -17.59 14.95
CA PHE A 185 -15.06 -16.98 16.10
C PHE A 185 -15.18 -17.96 17.27
N LEU A 186 -15.52 -19.22 17.01
CA LEU A 186 -15.59 -20.26 18.03
C LEU A 186 -14.23 -20.48 18.70
N ILE A 187 -13.15 -20.53 17.91
CA ILE A 187 -11.78 -20.65 18.44
C ILE A 187 -11.41 -19.45 19.31
N LEU A 188 -11.70 -18.22 18.86
CA LEU A 188 -11.46 -17.02 19.66
C LEU A 188 -12.23 -17.04 20.98
N PHE A 189 -13.49 -17.48 20.95
CA PHE A 189 -14.31 -17.64 22.14
C PHE A 189 -13.71 -18.67 23.12
N LEU A 190 -13.29 -19.84 22.60
CA LEU A 190 -12.65 -20.88 23.41
C LEU A 190 -11.32 -20.40 24.00
N LEU A 191 -10.48 -19.73 23.21
CA LEU A 191 -9.23 -19.13 23.69
C LEU A 191 -9.50 -18.10 24.79
N TYR A 192 -10.48 -17.22 24.60
CA TYR A 192 -10.88 -16.25 25.62
C TYR A 192 -11.37 -16.93 26.91
N ARG A 193 -12.19 -17.98 26.80
CA ARG A 193 -12.77 -18.70 27.95
C ARG A 193 -11.74 -19.52 28.74
N TYR A 194 -10.71 -20.05 28.07
CA TYR A 194 -9.72 -20.95 28.66
C TYR A 194 -8.32 -20.35 28.80
N ARG A 195 -8.10 -19.08 28.42
CA ARG A 195 -6.81 -18.39 28.55
C ARG A 195 -6.18 -18.45 29.95
N HIS A 196 -7.00 -18.54 30.99
CA HIS A 196 -6.54 -18.59 32.38
C HIS A 196 -6.08 -19.99 32.84
N ARG A 197 -6.35 -21.03 32.04
CA ARG A 197 -5.90 -22.40 32.32
C ARG A 197 -4.60 -22.78 31.59
N VAL A 198 -4.17 -21.94 30.63
CA VAL A 198 -2.97 -22.16 29.82
C VAL A 198 -1.85 -21.28 30.38
N PHE A 199 -0.86 -21.90 31.01
CA PHE A 199 0.22 -21.20 31.72
C PHE A 199 1.51 -21.06 30.90
N GLN A 200 1.61 -21.74 29.76
CA GLN A 200 2.87 -21.88 29.03
C GLN A 200 2.98 -20.90 27.85
N PRO A 201 4.10 -20.14 27.73
CA PRO A 201 4.36 -19.30 26.57
C PRO A 201 4.36 -20.09 25.26
N GLY A 202 3.57 -19.66 24.27
CA GLY A 202 3.45 -20.29 22.96
C GLY A 202 2.38 -21.37 22.87
N ALA A 203 1.85 -21.88 23.98
CA ALA A 203 0.81 -22.91 23.98
C ALA A 203 -0.52 -22.39 23.38
N LEU A 204 -0.85 -21.11 23.57
CA LEU A 204 -2.03 -20.49 22.99
C LEU A 204 -2.00 -20.52 21.46
N LEU A 205 -0.83 -20.28 20.85
CA LEU A 205 -0.67 -20.34 19.40
C LEU A 205 -0.84 -21.77 18.89
N LEU A 206 -0.23 -22.75 19.55
CA LEU A 206 -0.34 -24.16 19.19
C LEU A 206 -1.79 -24.64 19.27
N ILE A 207 -2.52 -24.30 20.34
CA ILE A 207 -3.94 -24.62 20.49
C ILE A 207 -4.77 -23.98 19.36
N SER A 208 -4.55 -22.68 19.11
CA SER A 208 -5.26 -21.94 18.05
C SER A 208 -5.03 -22.55 16.67
N MET A 209 -3.76 -22.84 16.32
CA MET A 209 -3.38 -23.44 15.05
C MET A 209 -3.91 -24.86 14.89
N THR A 210 -3.77 -25.68 15.94
CA THR A 210 -4.30 -27.06 15.93
C THR A 210 -5.80 -27.04 15.71
N ALA A 211 -6.55 -26.20 16.43
CA ALA A 211 -7.99 -26.08 16.25
C ALA A 211 -8.36 -25.62 14.83
N LEU A 212 -7.70 -24.58 14.31
CA LEU A 212 -7.94 -24.08 12.95
C LEU A 212 -7.71 -25.16 11.88
N LEU A 213 -6.62 -25.93 11.98
CA LEU A 213 -6.30 -26.99 11.03
C LEU A 213 -7.23 -28.20 11.16
N THR A 214 -7.66 -28.54 12.38
CA THR A 214 -8.68 -29.56 12.60
C THR A 214 -10.03 -29.18 11.97
N PHE A 215 -10.49 -27.94 12.16
CA PHE A 215 -11.70 -27.47 11.46
C PHE A 215 -11.53 -27.48 9.95
N ARG A 216 -10.34 -27.10 9.44
CA ARG A 216 -10.03 -27.16 8.01
C ARG A 216 -10.12 -28.59 7.47
N PHE A 217 -9.63 -29.59 8.21
CA PHE A 217 -9.73 -30.99 7.82
C PHE A 217 -11.18 -31.45 7.61
N PHE A 218 -12.08 -31.10 8.54
CA PHE A 218 -13.49 -31.43 8.42
C PHE A 218 -14.21 -30.65 7.31
N LEU A 219 -13.87 -29.38 7.13
CA LEU A 219 -14.46 -28.56 6.05
C LEU A 219 -14.08 -29.06 4.66
N GLU A 220 -12.94 -29.73 4.55
CA GLU A 220 -12.43 -30.24 3.29
C GLU A 220 -13.31 -31.35 2.67
N PHE A 221 -14.11 -32.05 3.48
CA PHE A 221 -15.13 -32.99 2.97
C PHE A 221 -16.24 -32.28 2.20
N ILE A 222 -16.54 -31.03 2.56
CA ILE A 222 -17.61 -30.21 1.97
C ILE A 222 -17.05 -29.28 0.89
N ARG A 223 -15.74 -29.02 0.90
CA ARG A 223 -15.08 -28.09 -0.03
C ARG A 223 -14.99 -28.68 -1.44
N ALA A 224 -15.20 -27.85 -2.46
CA ALA A 224 -15.14 -28.31 -3.84
C ALA A 224 -13.68 -28.60 -4.25
N PRO A 225 -13.38 -29.75 -4.87
CA PRO A 225 -12.01 -30.19 -5.17
C PRO A 225 -11.24 -29.22 -6.09
N GLU A 226 -11.93 -28.57 -7.03
CA GLU A 226 -11.35 -27.59 -7.96
C GLU A 226 -10.73 -26.37 -7.25
N THR A 227 -11.17 -26.07 -6.03
CA THR A 227 -10.65 -24.94 -5.24
C THR A 227 -9.31 -25.22 -4.54
N ASN A 228 -8.75 -26.43 -4.72
CA ASN A 228 -7.47 -26.85 -4.13
C ASN A 228 -6.38 -27.18 -5.17
N HIS A 229 -6.60 -26.89 -6.45
CA HIS A 229 -5.70 -27.26 -7.54
C HIS A 229 -5.26 -28.75 -7.42
N PHE A 230 -3.97 -29.06 -7.58
CA PHE A 230 -3.43 -30.42 -7.49
C PHE A 230 -3.65 -31.10 -6.12
N MET A 231 -3.86 -30.34 -5.04
CA MET A 231 -4.08 -30.89 -3.70
C MET A 231 -5.53 -31.37 -3.47
N GLY A 232 -6.41 -31.18 -4.46
CA GLY A 232 -7.80 -31.62 -4.45
C GLY A 232 -8.00 -33.09 -4.83
N GLU A 233 -6.97 -33.76 -5.35
CA GLU A 233 -7.04 -35.17 -5.77
C GLU A 233 -7.25 -36.12 -4.58
N VAL A 234 -7.98 -37.22 -4.82
CA VAL A 234 -8.33 -38.21 -3.81
C VAL A 234 -7.33 -39.37 -3.84
N MET A 235 -6.67 -39.61 -2.70
CA MET A 235 -5.76 -40.71 -2.48
C MET A 235 -6.22 -41.53 -1.26
N TYR A 236 -6.48 -42.82 -1.46
CA TYR A 236 -6.99 -43.72 -0.40
C TYR A 236 -8.27 -43.21 0.31
N GLY A 237 -9.20 -42.61 -0.44
CA GLY A 237 -10.50 -42.16 0.08
C GLY A 237 -10.50 -40.80 0.80
N LEU A 238 -9.34 -40.15 0.93
CA LEU A 238 -9.21 -38.77 1.42
C LEU A 238 -8.47 -37.91 0.40
N LYS A 239 -8.71 -36.59 0.42
CA LYS A 239 -7.95 -35.68 -0.44
C LYS A 239 -6.48 -35.59 0.02
N ILE A 240 -5.55 -35.35 -0.89
CA ILE A 240 -4.12 -35.17 -0.57
C ILE A 240 -3.92 -34.11 0.54
N ILE A 241 -4.67 -33.00 0.46
CA ILE A 241 -4.60 -31.97 1.51
C ILE A 241 -5.09 -32.46 2.88
N GLN A 242 -6.02 -33.40 2.96
CA GLN A 242 -6.50 -33.96 4.23
C GLN A 242 -5.41 -34.81 4.89
N TRP A 243 -4.67 -35.61 4.12
CA TRP A 243 -3.51 -36.35 4.63
C TRP A 243 -2.45 -35.42 5.19
N LEU A 244 -2.13 -34.35 4.46
CA LEU A 244 -1.19 -33.33 4.92
C LEU A 244 -1.67 -32.68 6.24
N LEU A 245 -2.95 -32.33 6.34
CA LEU A 245 -3.53 -31.75 7.55
C LEU A 245 -3.45 -32.71 8.75
N VAL A 246 -3.66 -34.01 8.56
CA VAL A 246 -3.51 -35.01 9.63
C VAL A 246 -2.07 -35.01 10.16
N VAL A 247 -1.07 -35.08 9.27
CA VAL A 247 0.34 -35.06 9.67
C VAL A 247 0.65 -33.78 10.45
N VAL A 248 0.25 -32.61 9.94
CA VAL A 248 0.52 -31.34 10.62
C VAL A 248 -0.18 -31.25 11.97
N VAL A 249 -1.45 -31.62 12.08
CA VAL A 249 -2.19 -31.62 13.35
C VAL A 249 -1.55 -32.56 14.37
N MET A 250 -1.13 -33.76 13.97
CA MET A 250 -0.46 -34.71 14.86
C MET A 250 0.90 -34.19 15.34
N THR A 251 1.67 -33.52 14.48
CA THR A 251 2.94 -32.90 14.90
C THR A 251 2.72 -31.76 15.89
N LEU A 252 1.76 -30.87 15.65
CA LEU A 252 1.44 -29.75 16.57
C LEU A 252 0.93 -30.25 17.92
N LEU A 253 0.07 -31.28 17.93
CA LEU A 253 -0.40 -31.92 19.16
C LEU A 253 0.76 -32.57 19.93
N SER A 254 1.66 -33.27 19.24
CA SER A 254 2.83 -33.89 19.87
C SER A 254 3.74 -32.84 20.51
N ILE A 255 3.96 -31.71 19.83
CA ILE A 255 4.71 -30.57 20.37
C ILE A 255 3.99 -29.97 21.59
N LEU A 256 2.68 -29.77 21.51
CA LEU A 256 1.89 -29.22 22.61
C LEU A 256 1.98 -30.11 23.87
N LEU A 257 1.76 -31.42 23.71
CA LEU A 257 1.87 -32.40 24.80
C LEU A 257 3.30 -32.48 25.35
N PHE A 258 4.31 -32.38 24.50
CA PHE A 258 5.70 -32.34 24.92
C PHE A 258 6.02 -31.12 25.79
N ILE A 259 5.58 -29.92 25.39
CA ILE A 259 5.78 -28.69 26.16
C ILE A 259 5.02 -28.77 27.49
N GLU A 260 3.79 -29.29 27.48
CA GLU A 260 2.98 -29.49 28.69
C GLU A 260 3.65 -30.45 29.68
N SER A 261 4.23 -31.55 29.16
CA SER A 261 4.93 -32.55 29.99
C SER A 261 6.23 -32.05 30.61
N ARG A 262 6.94 -31.12 29.96
CA ARG A 262 8.29 -30.68 30.35
C ARG A 262 8.31 -29.48 31.29
N ASN A 263 7.25 -28.67 31.35
CA ASN A 263 7.36 -27.32 31.89
C ASN A 263 6.27 -26.94 32.91
N LYS A 264 6.41 -27.46 34.15
CA LYS A 264 5.60 -27.00 35.31
C LYS A 264 6.17 -25.77 36.02
N ASN A 265 7.43 -25.36 35.76
CA ASN A 265 8.14 -24.37 36.59
C ASN A 265 9.00 -23.36 35.81
N VAL A 266 8.45 -22.64 34.84
CA VAL A 266 9.13 -21.43 34.32
C VAL A 266 8.14 -20.28 34.21
N ALA A 267 7.99 -19.54 35.31
CA ALA A 267 7.50 -18.17 35.24
C ALA A 267 8.56 -17.36 34.49
N SER A 268 8.33 -17.07 33.22
CA SER A 268 9.21 -16.21 32.43
C SER A 268 9.11 -14.78 32.97
N CYS A 269 10.02 -14.43 33.88
CA CYS A 269 10.32 -13.04 34.21
C CYS A 269 10.69 -12.33 32.91
N VAL A 270 9.93 -11.29 32.55
CA VAL A 270 10.29 -10.41 31.43
C VAL A 270 11.52 -9.63 31.89
N THR A 271 12.72 -10.13 31.60
CA THR A 271 13.91 -9.31 31.73
C THR A 271 13.80 -8.18 30.71
N PRO A 272 14.06 -6.92 31.08
CA PRO A 272 14.13 -5.84 30.10
C PRO A 272 15.16 -6.25 29.03
N SER A 273 14.73 -6.30 27.77
CA SER A 273 15.67 -6.58 26.68
C SER A 273 16.72 -5.47 26.67
N ASP A 274 18.01 -5.82 26.66
CA ASP A 274 19.09 -4.85 26.51
C ASP A 274 18.89 -4.05 25.23
N PHE A 275 18.35 -2.84 25.34
CA PHE A 275 18.17 -1.97 24.20
C PHE A 275 19.52 -1.38 23.80
N SER A 276 20.19 -2.02 22.84
CA SER A 276 21.35 -1.44 22.16
C SER A 276 20.87 -0.70 20.93
N GLY A 277 20.91 0.62 20.95
CA GLY A 277 20.46 1.45 19.83
C GLY A 277 21.12 1.05 18.50
N LEU A 278 22.45 0.86 18.50
CA LEU A 278 23.21 0.44 17.32
C LEU A 278 22.72 -0.90 16.75
N ARG A 279 22.51 -1.91 17.61
CA ARG A 279 22.01 -3.23 17.19
C ARG A 279 20.65 -3.12 16.49
N HIS A 280 19.72 -2.36 17.07
CA HIS A 280 18.37 -2.27 16.51
C HIS A 280 18.37 -1.43 15.21
N THR A 281 19.22 -0.42 15.10
CA THR A 281 19.40 0.35 13.86
C THR A 281 20.02 -0.49 12.75
N VAL A 282 21.02 -1.33 13.06
CA VAL A 282 21.61 -2.28 12.09
C VAL A 282 20.59 -3.33 11.64
N VAL A 283 19.78 -3.87 12.56
CA VAL A 283 18.72 -4.82 12.21
C VAL A 283 17.67 -4.16 11.32
N LEU A 284 17.26 -2.93 11.60
CA LEU A 284 16.36 -2.18 10.74
C LEU A 284 16.95 -2.02 9.33
N LEU A 285 18.23 -1.65 9.22
CA LEU A 285 18.94 -1.54 7.94
C LEU A 285 18.96 -2.88 7.17
N ILE A 286 19.31 -3.99 7.82
CA ILE A 286 19.34 -5.32 7.19
C ILE A 286 17.96 -5.71 6.68
N ILE A 287 16.92 -5.46 7.46
CA ILE A 287 15.54 -5.75 7.07
C ILE A 287 15.15 -4.91 5.85
N VAL A 288 15.50 -3.63 5.84
CA VAL A 288 15.22 -2.72 4.72
C VAL A 288 15.95 -3.20 3.46
N GLU A 289 17.27 -3.40 3.51
CA GLU A 289 18.04 -3.92 2.38
C GLU A 289 17.52 -5.28 1.90
N GLY A 290 17.19 -6.17 2.84
CA GLY A 290 16.58 -7.47 2.53
C GLY A 290 15.25 -7.34 1.79
N ALA A 291 14.35 -6.48 2.26
CA ALA A 291 13.09 -6.18 1.60
C ALA A 291 13.27 -5.58 0.19
N TRP A 292 14.34 -4.82 -0.04
CA TRP A 292 14.65 -4.24 -1.35
C TRP A 292 15.09 -5.29 -2.35
N LEU A 293 15.94 -6.22 -1.91
CA LEU A 293 16.44 -7.32 -2.73
C LEU A 293 15.30 -8.23 -3.18
N VAL A 294 14.33 -8.49 -2.31
CA VAL A 294 13.19 -9.37 -2.60
C VAL A 294 11.98 -8.61 -3.15
N ARG A 295 12.10 -7.32 -3.48
CA ARG A 295 10.93 -6.51 -3.92
C ARG A 295 10.24 -7.06 -5.17
N GLY A 296 10.98 -7.74 -6.05
CA GLY A 296 10.41 -8.40 -7.23
C GLY A 296 9.50 -9.58 -6.91
N LEU A 297 9.63 -10.17 -5.71
CA LEU A 297 8.76 -11.25 -5.23
C LEU A 297 7.45 -10.72 -4.61
N LEU A 298 7.43 -9.45 -4.20
CA LEU A 298 6.31 -8.86 -3.46
C LEU A 298 5.30 -8.24 -4.43
N GLU A 299 4.02 -8.47 -4.17
CA GLU A 299 2.98 -7.78 -4.94
C GLU A 299 2.93 -6.30 -4.53
N PRO A 300 2.47 -5.38 -5.40
CA PRO A 300 2.41 -3.96 -5.09
C PRO A 300 1.67 -3.64 -3.77
N GLN A 301 0.67 -4.45 -3.44
CA GLN A 301 -0.06 -4.39 -2.17
C GLN A 301 0.76 -4.81 -0.94
N ASP A 302 1.61 -5.83 -1.06
CA ASP A 302 2.47 -6.29 0.04
C ASP A 302 3.56 -5.24 0.31
N VAL A 303 4.12 -4.66 -0.77
CA VAL A 303 5.06 -3.54 -0.69
C VAL A 303 4.44 -2.36 0.03
N PHE A 304 3.19 -1.98 -0.29
CA PHE A 304 2.48 -0.89 0.39
C PHE A 304 2.37 -1.12 1.91
N ILE A 305 1.97 -2.33 2.32
CA ILE A 305 1.84 -2.66 3.75
C ILE A 305 3.21 -2.64 4.43
N MET A 306 4.25 -3.12 3.74
CA MET A 306 5.61 -3.09 4.26
C MET A 306 6.12 -1.66 4.45
N MET A 307 5.82 -0.77 3.51
CA MET A 307 6.18 0.65 3.57
C MET A 307 5.49 1.36 4.74
N LEU A 308 4.19 1.13 4.94
CA LEU A 308 3.44 1.73 6.05
C LEU A 308 4.03 1.32 7.41
N ARG A 309 4.42 0.04 7.56
CA ARG A 309 5.05 -0.46 8.78
C ARG A 309 6.45 0.13 8.98
N PHE A 310 7.20 0.33 7.91
CA PHE A 310 8.52 0.96 7.96
C PHE A 310 8.46 2.44 8.37
N LEU A 311 7.48 3.19 7.87
CA LEU A 311 7.21 4.56 8.29
C LEU A 311 6.91 4.61 9.80
N ILE A 312 6.08 3.71 10.30
CA ILE A 312 5.75 3.66 11.74
C ILE A 312 6.97 3.27 12.57
N ALA A 313 7.77 2.29 12.12
CA ALA A 313 8.99 1.88 12.80
C ALA A 313 10.02 3.03 12.90
N SER A 314 10.21 3.78 11.81
CA SER A 314 11.16 4.91 11.76
C SER A 314 10.69 6.10 12.61
N VAL A 315 9.39 6.40 12.64
CA VAL A 315 8.82 7.44 13.53
C VAL A 315 8.99 7.05 14.99
N VAL A 316 8.65 5.81 15.38
CA VAL A 316 8.83 5.31 16.76
C VAL A 316 10.30 5.37 17.16
N LEU A 317 11.21 5.03 16.25
CA LEU A 317 12.65 5.12 16.48
C LEU A 317 13.10 6.55 16.71
N MET A 318 12.63 7.50 15.89
CA MET A 318 12.95 8.92 16.02
C MET A 318 12.49 9.48 17.37
N PHE A 319 11.28 9.14 17.83
CA PHE A 319 10.77 9.54 19.15
C PHE A 319 11.60 8.93 20.29
N TYR A 320 11.94 7.64 20.20
CA TYR A 320 12.72 6.95 21.23
C TYR A 320 14.16 7.50 21.35
N TYR A 321 14.78 7.88 20.22
CA TYR A 321 16.11 8.48 20.25
C TYR A 321 16.10 9.97 20.61
N ARG A 322 14.97 10.66 20.47
CA ARG A 322 14.81 12.02 21.00
C ARG A 322 14.80 12.03 22.54
N SER A 323 14.30 10.97 23.19
CA SER A 323 14.30 10.82 24.65
C SER A 323 15.58 10.18 25.22
N SER A 324 16.47 9.63 24.39
CA SER A 324 17.72 8.97 24.81
C SER A 324 18.96 9.89 24.70
N ILE A 325 19.84 9.83 25.70
CA ILE A 325 21.09 10.63 25.86
C ILE A 325 22.24 10.08 24.99
N LEU A 326 22.01 9.79 23.70
CA LEU A 326 23.07 9.33 22.78
C LEU A 326 23.41 10.38 21.71
N GLY A 327 24.71 10.43 21.36
CA GLY A 327 25.39 11.53 20.66
C GLY A 327 24.81 11.98 19.31
N SER A 328 25.08 13.24 18.94
CA SER A 328 24.46 13.94 17.81
C SER A 328 24.59 13.24 16.46
N ARG A 329 25.63 12.41 16.26
CA ARG A 329 25.88 11.68 15.01
C ARG A 329 24.84 10.60 14.69
N LEU A 330 24.30 9.88 15.68
CA LEU A 330 23.25 8.87 15.43
C LEU A 330 21.90 9.49 15.05
N ARG A 331 21.61 10.72 15.51
CA ARG A 331 20.37 11.44 15.16
C ARG A 331 20.30 11.74 13.66
N TYR A 332 21.44 12.06 13.03
CA TYR A 332 21.51 12.25 11.58
C TYR A 332 21.30 10.95 10.81
N VAL A 333 21.84 9.81 11.27
CA VAL A 333 21.60 8.50 10.64
C VAL A 333 20.12 8.10 10.70
N LEU A 334 19.45 8.39 11.81
CA LEU A 334 18.02 8.11 11.99
C LEU A 334 17.13 9.03 11.17
N PHE A 335 17.49 10.31 11.10
CA PHE A 335 16.86 11.27 10.18
C PHE A 335 17.06 10.83 8.73
N LEU A 336 18.26 10.35 8.36
CA LEU A 336 18.55 9.77 7.05
C LEU A 336 17.83 8.44 6.80
N LEU A 337 17.49 7.66 7.84
CA LEU A 337 16.67 6.45 7.71
C LEU A 337 15.19 6.77 7.54
N PHE A 338 14.68 7.78 8.24
CA PHE A 338 13.32 8.30 8.05
C PHE A 338 13.19 8.96 6.67
N VAL A 339 14.11 9.84 6.31
CA VAL A 339 14.21 10.42 4.96
C VAL A 339 14.47 9.33 3.93
N GLY A 340 15.29 8.32 4.24
CA GLY A 340 15.52 7.13 3.43
C GLY A 340 14.28 6.28 3.22
N SER A 341 13.37 6.22 4.20
CA SER A 341 12.05 5.59 4.07
C SER A 341 11.11 6.34 3.14
N LEU A 342 11.20 7.67 3.14
CA LEU A 342 10.48 8.55 2.23
C LEU A 342 11.11 8.53 0.83
N ILE A 343 12.44 8.40 0.74
CA ILE A 343 13.20 8.22 -0.51
C ILE A 343 12.97 6.82 -1.08
N TRP A 344 12.78 5.79 -0.25
CA TRP A 344 12.37 4.46 -0.70
C TRP A 344 11.03 4.46 -1.43
N MET A 345 10.21 5.49 -1.23
CA MET A 345 9.02 5.76 -2.05
C MET A 345 9.36 6.30 -3.45
N GLY A 346 10.63 6.48 -3.82
CA GLY A 346 11.08 6.89 -5.15
C GLY A 346 12.55 6.53 -5.47
N GLN A 347 12.78 5.62 -6.44
CA GLN A 347 14.11 5.46 -7.05
C GLN A 347 14.25 6.47 -8.20
N THR A 348 15.30 7.29 -8.31
CA THR A 348 16.63 6.93 -8.88
C THR A 348 17.68 8.03 -8.56
N PHE A 349 18.92 7.64 -8.22
CA PHE A 349 20.14 8.48 -7.95
C PHE A 349 21.06 8.57 -9.20
N ASP A 350 22.05 9.46 -9.40
CA ASP A 350 23.25 9.94 -8.66
C ASP A 350 23.68 11.39 -9.11
N ARG A 351 24.72 12.10 -8.64
CA ARG A 351 25.29 12.56 -7.34
C ARG A 351 26.54 13.42 -7.68
N SER A 352 26.73 14.62 -7.11
CA SER A 352 28.07 15.21 -6.88
C SER A 352 28.03 16.39 -5.88
N ALA A 353 29.11 16.54 -5.13
CA ALA A 353 29.27 17.25 -3.85
C ALA A 353 29.70 18.72 -3.98
N ASP A 354 29.46 19.56 -2.96
CA ASP A 354 30.51 20.05 -2.04
C ASP A 354 29.93 20.94 -0.91
N GLY A 355 30.64 21.06 0.22
CA GLY A 355 30.12 21.62 1.48
C GLY A 355 30.53 23.05 1.86
N ARG A 356 29.96 23.57 2.97
CA ARG A 356 30.61 24.31 4.10
C ARG A 356 29.58 24.93 5.08
N ARG A 357 30.03 25.12 6.33
CA ARG A 357 29.35 25.69 7.51
C ARG A 357 29.31 27.23 7.48
N ILE A 358 28.41 27.86 8.26
CA ILE A 358 28.70 28.75 9.43
C ILE A 358 27.45 29.56 9.88
N GLU A 359 27.22 29.53 11.20
CA GLU A 359 26.68 30.48 12.20
C GLU A 359 25.38 31.32 12.08
N SER A 360 24.92 31.60 13.31
CA SER A 360 23.76 32.32 13.84
C SER A 360 23.78 33.83 13.58
N ASP A 361 22.61 34.48 13.51
CA ASP A 361 22.00 35.17 14.67
C ASP A 361 20.79 36.07 14.31
N THR A 362 19.84 36.05 15.25
CA THR A 362 18.84 37.03 15.75
C THR A 362 18.37 38.31 15.00
N ILE A 363 17.02 38.49 15.09
CA ILE A 363 16.23 39.68 15.51
C ILE A 363 15.76 40.72 14.44
N ASP A 364 14.46 40.60 14.16
CA ASP A 364 13.34 41.56 14.28
C ASP A 364 12.99 42.68 13.26
N GLN A 365 11.65 42.71 13.06
CA GLN A 365 10.72 43.82 12.82
C GLN A 365 10.61 44.59 11.48
N SER A 366 9.36 44.57 10.98
CA SER A 366 8.64 45.62 10.26
C SER A 366 8.94 45.86 8.76
N MET A 367 8.62 44.88 7.91
CA MET A 367 8.44 45.13 6.48
C MET A 367 7.18 44.45 5.95
N LYS A 368 6.47 45.12 5.03
CA LYS A 368 5.46 44.50 4.17
C LYS A 368 6.13 43.34 3.44
N LYS A 369 6.01 42.13 3.99
CA LYS A 369 6.84 40.99 3.60
C LYS A 369 6.36 40.47 2.24
N VAL A 370 7.10 40.82 1.20
CA VAL A 370 6.98 40.18 -0.11
C VAL A 370 7.86 38.94 -0.03
N VAL A 371 7.25 37.76 -0.07
CA VAL A 371 7.99 36.51 -0.08
C VAL A 371 8.00 36.00 -1.50
N LYS A 372 9.17 35.98 -2.12
CA LYS A 372 9.39 35.34 -3.41
C LYS A 372 9.79 33.90 -3.16
N TYR A 373 9.41 33.01 -4.06
CA TYR A 373 9.86 31.62 -4.03
C TYR A 373 10.16 31.12 -5.43
N ILE A 374 11.24 30.36 -5.55
CA ILE A 374 11.53 29.54 -6.72
C ILE A 374 11.31 28.10 -6.30
N GLN A 375 10.60 27.35 -7.12
CA GLN A 375 10.28 25.94 -6.90
C GLN A 375 10.65 25.15 -8.13
N ALA A 376 11.43 24.08 -7.95
CA ALA A 376 11.66 23.07 -8.96
C ALA A 376 10.93 21.79 -8.54
N ASN A 377 10.18 21.19 -9.47
CA ASN A 377 9.47 19.94 -9.25
C ASN A 377 9.92 18.91 -10.28
N ALA A 378 10.06 17.67 -9.85
CA ALA A 378 10.20 16.52 -10.72
C ALA A 378 9.13 15.50 -10.37
N VAL A 379 8.43 14.99 -11.37
CA VAL A 379 7.40 13.97 -11.29
C VAL A 379 7.83 12.76 -12.11
N PHE A 380 7.84 11.61 -11.45
CA PHE A 380 8.16 10.31 -12.00
C PHE A 380 6.91 9.45 -11.95
N GLY A 381 6.53 8.86 -13.07
CA GLY A 381 5.34 8.01 -13.13
C GLY A 381 5.06 7.58 -14.54
N SER A 382 4.16 6.60 -14.67
CA SER A 382 3.73 6.06 -15.96
C SER A 382 2.26 6.34 -16.21
N PRO A 383 1.85 7.63 -16.37
CA PRO A 383 0.49 7.92 -16.78
C PRO A 383 0.28 7.37 -18.19
N LYS A 384 -0.67 6.43 -18.28
CA LYS A 384 -1.08 5.78 -19.52
C LYS A 384 -2.29 6.50 -20.10
N GLY A 385 -2.25 6.82 -21.38
CA GLY A 385 -3.42 7.31 -22.12
C GLY A 385 -3.42 6.81 -23.55
N ILE A 386 -4.60 6.69 -24.13
CA ILE A 386 -4.78 6.13 -25.47
C ILE A 386 -5.30 7.25 -26.37
N GLU A 387 -4.61 7.48 -27.49
CA GLU A 387 -5.12 8.33 -28.58
C GLU A 387 -5.62 7.45 -29.71
N ARG A 388 -6.86 7.70 -30.13
CA ARG A 388 -7.48 7.05 -31.27
C ARG A 388 -7.71 8.08 -32.34
N LYS A 389 -7.26 7.78 -33.56
CA LYS A 389 -7.51 8.61 -34.73
C LYS A 389 -8.38 7.83 -35.71
N TYR A 390 -9.52 8.41 -36.04
CA TYR A 390 -10.50 7.81 -36.95
C TYR A 390 -10.48 8.50 -38.31
N ARG A 391 -10.72 7.74 -39.39
CA ARG A 391 -11.05 8.27 -40.72
C ARG A 391 -12.55 8.31 -40.89
N GLY A 392 -13.08 9.40 -41.45
CA GLY A 392 -14.50 9.56 -41.74
C GLY A 392 -15.31 10.20 -40.60
N SER A 393 -16.61 10.37 -40.84
CA SER A 393 -17.59 10.90 -39.87
C SER A 393 -18.79 9.94 -39.77
N GLY A 394 -19.46 9.90 -38.62
CA GLY A 394 -20.63 9.02 -38.40
C GLY A 394 -20.30 7.61 -37.89
N CYS A 395 -21.14 6.62 -38.22
CA CYS A 395 -21.03 5.22 -37.78
C CYS A 395 -20.04 4.38 -38.59
N ASP A 396 -19.57 4.88 -39.74
CA ASP A 396 -18.64 4.19 -40.64
C ASP A 396 -17.17 4.57 -40.36
N ARG A 397 -16.83 4.85 -39.10
CA ARG A 397 -15.46 5.29 -38.73
C ARG A 397 -14.49 4.12 -38.73
N GLU A 398 -13.45 4.24 -39.54
CA GLU A 398 -12.32 3.31 -39.55
C GLU A 398 -11.22 3.81 -38.59
N LEU A 399 -10.74 2.96 -37.68
CA LEU A 399 -9.65 3.28 -36.75
C LEU A 399 -8.31 3.21 -37.48
N ILE A 400 -7.64 4.36 -37.66
CA ILE A 400 -6.37 4.45 -38.39
C ILE A 400 -5.17 4.30 -37.45
N GLU A 401 -5.21 4.97 -36.29
CA GLU A 401 -4.10 4.97 -35.33
C GLU A 401 -4.65 4.76 -33.91
N ASN A 402 -3.98 3.90 -33.13
CA ASN A 402 -4.31 3.64 -31.74
C ASN A 402 -3.03 3.67 -30.91
N ASN A 403 -2.62 4.87 -30.49
CA ASN A 403 -1.35 5.08 -29.81
C ASN A 403 -1.55 5.05 -28.28
N GLU A 404 -0.90 4.11 -27.59
CA GLU A 404 -0.72 4.16 -26.15
C GLU A 404 0.47 5.06 -25.83
N TYR A 405 0.23 6.07 -25.00
CA TYR A 405 1.25 6.93 -24.43
C TYR A 405 1.52 6.53 -23.00
N ALA A 406 2.79 6.38 -22.64
CA ALA A 406 3.23 6.24 -21.26
C ALA A 406 4.17 7.39 -20.94
N GLY A 407 3.78 8.24 -19.99
CA GLY A 407 4.70 9.22 -19.40
C GLY A 407 5.88 8.50 -18.75
N LYS A 408 7.07 9.09 -18.80
CA LYS A 408 8.25 8.56 -18.07
C LYS A 408 8.74 9.56 -17.04
N PHE A 409 8.76 10.83 -17.42
CA PHE A 409 9.36 11.88 -16.62
C PHE A 409 8.71 13.23 -16.93
N SER A 410 8.49 14.03 -15.90
CA SER A 410 8.13 15.44 -16.04
C SER A 410 8.89 16.26 -15.02
N SER A 411 9.36 17.43 -15.42
CA SER A 411 10.06 18.36 -14.54
C SER A 411 9.65 19.77 -14.86
N GLY A 412 9.82 20.69 -13.93
CA GLY A 412 9.59 22.09 -14.23
C GLY A 412 9.93 23.00 -13.09
N ILE A 413 10.05 24.27 -13.45
CA ILE A 413 10.55 25.33 -12.60
C ILE A 413 9.50 26.43 -12.56
N TRP A 414 9.21 26.87 -11.34
CA TRP A 414 8.19 27.84 -11.00
C TRP A 414 8.81 28.96 -10.21
N TYR A 415 8.54 30.19 -10.63
CA TYR A 415 8.76 31.38 -9.84
C TYR A 415 7.40 31.88 -9.35
N GLY A 416 7.28 32.07 -8.05
CA GLY A 416 6.07 32.60 -7.43
C GLY A 416 6.39 33.73 -6.47
N GLN A 417 5.41 34.61 -6.29
CA GLN A 417 5.51 35.75 -5.40
C GLN A 417 4.24 35.84 -4.57
N VAL A 418 4.41 35.93 -3.25
CA VAL A 418 3.34 36.21 -2.30
C VAL A 418 3.55 37.61 -1.76
N THR A 419 2.62 38.51 -2.05
CA THR A 419 2.63 39.87 -1.52
C THR A 419 1.61 39.96 -0.38
N LYS A 420 2.10 40.14 0.85
CA LYS A 420 1.24 40.34 2.02
C LYS A 420 0.70 41.78 2.01
N LYS A 421 -0.57 41.96 1.63
CA LYS A 421 -1.19 43.29 1.51
C LYS A 421 -1.83 43.76 2.83
N SER A 422 -2.21 42.84 3.71
CA SER A 422 -2.77 43.08 5.06
C SER A 422 -2.63 41.83 5.95
N GLU A 423 -2.90 41.91 7.26
CA GLU A 423 -2.97 40.72 8.15
C GLU A 423 -3.96 39.65 7.67
N LYS A 424 -4.92 40.03 6.81
CA LYS A 424 -6.03 39.17 6.38
C LYS A 424 -6.01 38.75 4.91
N LYS A 425 -5.15 39.33 4.06
CA LYS A 425 -5.17 39.11 2.61
C LYS A 425 -3.75 39.04 2.02
N ASP A 426 -3.47 37.90 1.40
CA ASP A 426 -2.26 37.63 0.64
C ASP A 426 -2.60 37.55 -0.85
N VAL A 427 -1.78 38.18 -1.70
CA VAL A 427 -1.92 38.09 -3.16
C VAL A 427 -0.82 37.18 -3.67
N VAL A 428 -1.16 36.20 -4.49
CA VAL A 428 -0.24 35.20 -5.02
C VAL A 428 -0.17 35.31 -6.54
N PHE A 429 1.04 35.39 -7.06
CA PHE A 429 1.34 35.30 -8.50
C PHE A 429 2.34 34.18 -8.72
N GLY A 430 2.27 33.51 -9.87
CA GLY A 430 3.27 32.55 -10.27
C GLY A 430 3.36 32.38 -11.78
N ILE A 431 4.57 32.09 -12.24
CA ILE A 431 4.88 31.74 -13.62
C ILE A 431 5.89 30.60 -13.61
N GLY A 432 5.75 29.65 -14.54
CA GLY A 432 6.66 28.54 -14.61
C GLY A 432 6.63 27.83 -15.95
N SER A 433 7.57 26.92 -16.10
CA SER A 433 7.69 26.08 -17.29
C SER A 433 7.81 24.62 -16.87
N ASN A 434 7.21 23.74 -17.65
CA ASN A 434 7.24 22.30 -17.46
C ASN A 434 7.74 21.64 -18.74
N TYR A 435 8.60 20.65 -18.58
CA TYR A 435 9.14 19.77 -19.60
C TYR A 435 8.75 18.33 -19.26
N SER A 436 8.14 17.62 -20.21
CA SER A 436 7.69 16.24 -20.02
C SER A 436 8.19 15.33 -21.14
N GLN A 437 8.67 14.15 -20.79
CA GLN A 437 9.12 13.12 -21.73
C GLN A 437 8.24 11.87 -21.59
N TYR A 438 7.79 11.34 -22.73
CA TYR A 438 6.86 10.23 -22.80
C TYR A 438 7.18 9.32 -23.99
N SER A 439 6.81 8.04 -23.89
CA SER A 439 6.90 7.09 -24.99
C SER A 439 5.54 6.83 -25.61
N SER A 440 5.48 6.68 -26.93
CA SER A 440 4.29 6.27 -27.67
C SER A 440 4.49 4.93 -28.36
N ILE A 441 3.48 4.06 -28.27
CA ILE A 441 3.44 2.75 -28.93
C ILE A 441 2.14 2.67 -29.73
N ASN A 442 2.21 2.26 -31.00
CA ASN A 442 0.99 1.97 -31.76
C ASN A 442 0.51 0.56 -31.41
N ILE A 443 -0.67 0.44 -30.81
CA ILE A 443 -1.27 -0.82 -30.39
C ILE A 443 -1.63 -1.69 -31.60
N LEU A 444 -1.92 -1.09 -32.75
CA LEU A 444 -2.26 -1.81 -33.98
C LEU A 444 -1.04 -2.48 -34.64
N GLU A 445 0.18 -2.06 -34.28
CA GLU A 445 1.43 -2.59 -34.84
C GLU A 445 2.49 -2.73 -33.73
N PRO A 446 2.36 -3.77 -32.85
CA PRO A 446 3.17 -3.90 -31.64
C PRO A 446 4.68 -4.08 -31.89
N SER A 447 5.05 -4.44 -33.12
CA SER A 447 6.44 -4.59 -33.60
C SER A 447 7.13 -3.26 -33.92
N ALA A 448 6.40 -2.14 -33.92
CA ALA A 448 6.97 -0.82 -34.16
C ALA A 448 7.85 -0.35 -32.98
N PRO A 449 9.00 0.31 -33.24
CA PRO A 449 9.88 0.78 -32.18
C PRO A 449 9.21 1.85 -31.31
N LYS A 450 9.40 1.75 -29.98
CA LYS A 450 8.92 2.75 -29.01
C LYS A 450 9.49 4.13 -29.34
N MET A 451 8.66 5.05 -29.81
CA MET A 451 9.09 6.43 -30.07
C MET A 451 9.08 7.25 -28.78
N MET A 452 10.22 7.88 -28.45
CA MET A 452 10.28 8.87 -27.37
C MET A 452 9.92 10.26 -27.91
N ARG A 453 9.07 10.98 -27.20
CA ARG A 453 8.67 12.35 -27.52
C ARG A 453 8.77 13.22 -26.27
N SER A 454 8.90 14.53 -26.49
CA SER A 454 8.98 15.55 -25.45
C SER A 454 7.91 16.62 -25.65
N SER A 455 7.38 17.19 -24.57
CA SER A 455 6.48 18.33 -24.58
C SER A 455 6.96 19.41 -23.62
N ILE A 456 6.73 20.67 -23.99
CA ILE A 456 7.05 21.84 -23.17
C ILE A 456 5.78 22.66 -23.00
N SER A 457 5.52 23.15 -21.79
CA SER A 457 4.42 24.04 -21.47
C SER A 457 4.88 25.16 -20.54
N ILE A 458 4.35 26.37 -20.72
CA ILE A 458 4.56 27.53 -19.86
C ILE A 458 3.22 27.87 -19.21
N GLY A 459 3.18 27.99 -17.89
CA GLY A 459 1.97 28.34 -17.17
C GLY A 459 2.13 29.60 -16.35
N ALA A 460 1.03 30.34 -16.18
CA ALA A 460 0.95 31.47 -15.29
C ALA A 460 -0.35 31.45 -14.51
N TYR A 461 -0.30 31.90 -13.25
CA TYR A 461 -1.47 32.01 -12.39
C TYR A 461 -1.43 33.24 -11.50
N PHE A 462 -2.62 33.67 -11.11
CA PHE A 462 -2.87 34.77 -10.21
C PHE A 462 -3.96 34.36 -9.21
N GLY A 463 -3.83 34.74 -7.95
CA GLY A 463 -4.79 34.38 -6.92
C GLY A 463 -4.75 35.29 -5.70
N GLY A 464 -5.76 35.14 -4.86
CA GLY A 464 -5.85 35.79 -3.56
C GLY A 464 -6.13 34.75 -2.49
N ASP A 465 -5.46 34.88 -1.34
CA ASP A 465 -5.66 34.01 -0.19
C ASP A 465 -6.04 34.83 1.04
N GLU A 466 -7.21 34.54 1.59
CA GLU A 466 -7.74 35.12 2.82
C GLU A 466 -7.82 34.05 3.92
N LYS A 467 -8.00 34.46 5.18
CA LYS A 467 -7.98 33.53 6.33
C LYS A 467 -8.93 32.32 6.20
N ARG A 468 -10.08 32.45 5.51
CA ARG A 468 -11.08 31.37 5.34
C ARG A 468 -11.41 31.01 3.89
N PHE A 469 -10.87 31.76 2.93
CA PHE A 469 -11.23 31.64 1.52
C PHE A 469 -10.01 31.97 0.66
N GLY A 470 -9.75 31.18 -0.37
CA GLY A 470 -8.73 31.49 -1.36
C GLY A 470 -9.19 31.14 -2.76
N TYR A 471 -8.65 31.83 -3.75
CA TYR A 471 -8.95 31.58 -5.16
C TYR A 471 -7.69 31.75 -6.00
N LYS A 472 -7.61 31.01 -7.10
CA LYS A 472 -6.53 31.07 -8.08
C LYS A 472 -7.09 30.85 -9.48
N PHE A 473 -6.62 31.65 -10.41
CA PHE A 473 -6.97 31.62 -11.83
C PHE A 473 -5.71 31.70 -12.69
N GLY A 474 -5.64 30.94 -13.77
CA GLY A 474 -4.46 30.90 -14.63
C GLY A 474 -4.65 29.97 -15.83
N GLY A 475 -3.54 29.59 -16.45
CA GLY A 475 -3.54 28.62 -17.52
C GLY A 475 -2.13 28.21 -17.95
N HIS A 476 -2.05 27.03 -18.57
CA HIS A 476 -0.87 26.50 -19.24
C HIS A 476 -0.99 26.68 -20.75
N PHE A 477 0.09 27.10 -21.38
CA PHE A 477 0.25 27.26 -22.81
C PHE A 477 1.35 26.32 -23.31
N GLY A 478 1.08 25.50 -24.32
CA GLY A 478 2.08 24.60 -24.89
C GLY A 478 1.48 23.34 -25.51
N ASP A 479 2.30 22.30 -25.68
CA ASP A 479 1.84 20.99 -26.18
C ASP A 479 1.17 20.20 -25.05
N MET A 480 -0.03 20.65 -24.67
CA MET A 480 -0.84 20.05 -23.63
C MET A 480 -1.81 19.05 -24.24
N ARG A 481 -1.99 17.92 -23.56
CA ARG A 481 -2.99 16.92 -23.95
C ARG A 481 -3.99 16.73 -22.84
N TRP A 482 -5.23 16.50 -23.22
CA TRP A 482 -6.33 16.23 -22.31
C TRP A 482 -7.27 15.26 -23.00
N ILE A 483 -7.97 14.43 -22.24
CA ILE A 483 -8.90 13.46 -22.80
C ILE A 483 -10.31 14.00 -22.67
N ASN A 484 -11.08 13.95 -23.75
CA ASN A 484 -12.46 14.37 -23.74
C ASN A 484 -13.28 13.47 -22.80
N PRO A 485 -13.91 14.00 -21.73
CA PRO A 485 -14.62 13.19 -20.74
C PRO A 485 -15.85 12.48 -21.31
N THR A 486 -16.36 12.91 -22.48
CA THR A 486 -17.51 12.28 -23.15
C THR A 486 -17.11 11.04 -23.95
N ASN A 487 -15.96 11.09 -24.62
CA ASN A 487 -15.57 10.08 -25.61
C ASN A 487 -14.28 9.32 -25.23
N PHE A 488 -13.61 9.70 -24.14
CA PHE A 488 -12.33 9.14 -23.69
C PHE A 488 -11.20 9.19 -24.74
N GLU A 489 -11.29 10.13 -25.68
CA GLU A 489 -10.29 10.38 -26.72
C GLU A 489 -9.30 11.46 -26.30
N LEU A 490 -8.01 11.20 -26.50
CA LEU A 490 -6.95 12.19 -26.29
C LEU A 490 -7.04 13.33 -27.31
N GLN A 491 -7.20 14.56 -26.84
CA GLN A 491 -7.17 15.78 -27.61
C GLN A 491 -5.93 16.61 -27.27
N LYS A 492 -5.38 17.26 -28.29
CA LYS A 492 -4.29 18.23 -28.15
C LYS A 492 -4.91 19.63 -28.05
N SER A 493 -4.53 20.39 -27.02
CA SER A 493 -4.92 21.79 -26.88
C SER A 493 -3.68 22.64 -26.67
N LEU A 494 -3.67 23.81 -27.29
CA LEU A 494 -2.63 24.81 -27.07
C LEU A 494 -2.74 25.48 -25.68
N PHE A 495 -3.94 25.46 -25.09
CA PHE A 495 -4.26 26.14 -23.84
C PHE A 495 -5.02 25.22 -22.88
N PHE A 496 -4.66 25.24 -21.60
CA PHE A 496 -5.33 24.50 -20.53
C PHE A 496 -5.55 25.39 -19.30
N PRO A 497 -6.80 25.65 -18.86
CA PRO A 497 -7.08 26.60 -17.78
C PRO A 497 -6.74 26.04 -16.39
N ILE A 498 -6.41 26.94 -15.46
CA ILE A 498 -6.23 26.66 -14.02
C ILE A 498 -7.28 27.48 -13.26
N VAL A 499 -8.15 26.82 -12.51
CA VAL A 499 -9.16 27.46 -11.65
C VAL A 499 -9.22 26.70 -10.33
N GLN A 500 -8.81 27.31 -9.22
CA GLN A 500 -8.82 26.66 -7.91
C GLN A 500 -9.50 27.55 -6.86
N VAL A 501 -10.26 26.94 -5.98
CA VAL A 501 -10.93 27.56 -4.83
C VAL A 501 -10.56 26.79 -3.57
N ARG A 502 -10.24 27.54 -2.51
CA ARG A 502 -9.90 27.02 -1.18
C ARG A 502 -10.93 27.52 -0.17
N LEU A 503 -11.50 26.62 0.62
CA LEU A 503 -12.44 26.91 1.69
C LEU A 503 -11.85 26.44 3.03
N GLY A 504 -11.89 27.27 4.07
CA GLY A 504 -11.35 26.95 5.39
C GLY A 504 -10.02 27.66 5.68
N SER A 505 -9.38 27.34 6.79
CA SER A 505 -8.18 28.05 7.26
C SER A 505 -6.90 27.28 6.93
N LEU A 506 -5.93 27.92 6.28
CA LEU A 506 -4.60 27.33 6.06
C LEU A 506 -3.92 26.92 7.36
N GLY A 507 -4.27 27.52 8.50
CA GLY A 507 -3.68 27.21 9.80
C GLY A 507 -4.31 26.04 10.53
N LYS A 508 -5.40 25.45 10.01
CA LYS A 508 -6.12 24.34 10.65
C LYS A 508 -6.47 23.25 9.65
N ILE A 509 -7.63 23.38 9.01
CA ILE A 509 -8.18 22.47 8.03
C ILE A 509 -8.80 23.32 6.92
N TYR A 510 -8.62 22.89 5.68
CA TYR A 510 -9.26 23.50 4.51
C TYR A 510 -9.57 22.45 3.45
N GLY A 511 -10.60 22.71 2.64
CA GLY A 511 -10.87 22.00 1.39
C GLY A 511 -10.34 22.82 0.20
N LYS A 512 -9.78 22.17 -0.81
CA LYS A 512 -9.43 22.76 -2.11
C LYS A 512 -10.16 22.02 -3.23
N PHE A 513 -10.73 22.79 -4.14
CA PHE A 513 -11.47 22.30 -5.29
C PHE A 513 -11.02 23.05 -6.53
N GLY A 514 -10.75 22.36 -7.63
CA GLY A 514 -10.35 23.08 -8.84
C GLY A 514 -10.00 22.23 -10.04
N PHE A 515 -9.85 22.96 -11.15
CA PHE A 515 -9.43 22.51 -12.47
C PHE A 515 -7.98 22.93 -12.71
N GLY A 516 -7.15 22.02 -13.22
CA GLY A 516 -5.74 22.26 -13.45
C GLY A 516 -4.87 22.38 -12.20
N ASP A 517 -3.59 22.14 -12.38
CA ASP A 517 -2.57 22.18 -11.32
C ASP A 517 -1.54 23.27 -11.62
N ASP A 518 -0.85 23.75 -10.59
CA ASP A 518 0.27 24.67 -10.75
C ASP A 518 1.38 23.97 -11.55
N PHE A 519 1.56 22.66 -11.33
CA PHE A 519 2.52 21.83 -12.06
C PHE A 519 1.79 20.77 -12.88
N THR A 520 2.04 20.69 -14.18
CA THR A 520 1.40 19.67 -15.01
C THR A 520 2.05 18.31 -14.73
N GLN A 521 1.25 17.35 -14.28
CA GLN A 521 1.73 16.02 -13.90
C GLN A 521 1.89 15.16 -15.16
N GLY A 522 3.01 15.34 -15.87
CA GLY A 522 3.24 14.64 -17.13
C GLY A 522 2.73 15.41 -18.35
N VAL A 523 2.08 14.69 -19.27
CA VAL A 523 1.57 15.21 -20.56
C VAL A 523 0.09 15.63 -20.44
N TYR A 524 -0.54 15.32 -19.31
CA TYR A 524 -1.98 15.38 -19.10
C TYR A 524 -2.39 16.51 -18.16
N GLY A 525 -3.42 17.26 -18.53
CA GLY A 525 -4.10 18.16 -17.61
C GLY A 525 -4.94 17.39 -16.57
N THR A 526 -4.96 17.86 -15.32
CA THR A 526 -5.86 17.36 -14.25
C THR A 526 -7.21 18.07 -14.35
N PHE A 527 -8.33 17.33 -14.46
CA PHE A 527 -9.66 17.94 -14.58
C PHE A 527 -10.25 18.30 -13.23
N ASP A 528 -10.39 17.35 -12.30
CA ASP A 528 -11.05 17.63 -11.02
C ASP A 528 -10.15 17.26 -9.85
N ARG A 529 -9.85 18.20 -8.96
CA ARG A 529 -9.18 17.91 -7.69
C ARG A 529 -10.11 18.25 -6.53
N TYR A 530 -10.27 17.29 -5.62
CA TYR A 530 -10.96 17.45 -4.34
C TYR A 530 -9.98 17.11 -3.22
N LEU A 531 -9.39 18.12 -2.61
CA LEU A 531 -8.33 17.94 -1.61
C LEU A 531 -8.78 18.45 -0.25
N LEU A 532 -8.46 17.70 0.80
CA LEU A 532 -8.57 18.09 2.19
C LEU A 532 -7.16 18.31 2.75
N GLY A 533 -6.85 19.55 3.13
CA GLY A 533 -5.60 19.93 3.74
C GLY A 533 -5.70 20.08 5.25
N ILE A 534 -4.69 19.59 5.98
CA ILE A 534 -4.54 19.72 7.42
C ILE A 534 -3.16 20.36 7.69
N ASN A 535 -3.15 21.41 8.51
CA ASN A 535 -1.92 22.03 8.97
C ASN A 535 -1.51 21.47 10.32
N LEU A 536 -0.26 21.04 10.43
CA LEU A 536 0.29 20.36 11.60
C LEU A 536 0.85 21.33 12.66
N LYS A 537 0.70 22.65 12.47
CA LYS A 537 1.18 23.66 13.43
C LYS A 537 0.53 23.53 14.81
N GLU A 538 -0.74 23.15 14.89
CA GLU A 538 -1.44 22.91 16.17
C GLU A 538 -1.03 21.59 16.85
N LEU A 539 -0.29 20.71 16.17
CA LEU A 539 0.31 19.49 16.73
C LEU A 539 1.74 19.71 17.26
N ASN A 540 2.08 20.92 17.72
CA ASN A 540 3.41 21.29 18.25
C ASN A 540 4.57 21.15 17.25
N SER A 541 4.32 21.30 15.95
CA SER A 541 5.39 21.36 14.95
C SER A 541 6.00 22.78 14.89
N PRO A 542 7.34 22.93 14.96
CA PRO A 542 7.99 24.24 14.99
C PRO A 542 7.93 25.01 13.66
N ASN A 543 7.62 24.33 12.55
CA ASN A 543 7.55 24.90 11.20
C ASN A 543 6.14 24.74 10.60
N ASP A 544 5.74 25.65 9.70
CA ASP A 544 4.49 25.48 8.92
C ASP A 544 4.62 24.23 8.03
N GLN A 545 3.93 23.17 8.45
CA GLN A 545 3.87 21.88 7.77
C GLN A 545 2.42 21.58 7.44
N LEU A 546 2.18 21.18 6.21
CA LEU A 546 0.86 21.03 5.66
C LEU A 546 0.78 19.71 4.91
N LEU A 547 -0.25 18.93 5.22
CA LEU A 547 -0.55 17.67 4.57
C LEU A 547 -1.84 17.82 3.80
N GLU A 548 -1.89 17.28 2.59
CA GLU A 548 -3.08 17.27 1.74
C GLU A 548 -3.40 15.84 1.34
N PHE A 549 -4.65 15.44 1.53
CA PHE A 549 -5.17 14.15 1.12
C PHE A 549 -6.42 14.38 0.28
N GLY A 550 -6.63 13.63 -0.78
CA GLY A 550 -7.85 13.79 -1.54
C GLY A 550 -7.95 12.91 -2.76
N VAL A 551 -8.81 13.32 -3.67
CA VAL A 551 -9.09 12.62 -4.90
C VAL A 551 -8.78 13.53 -6.08
N VAL A 552 -8.03 13.01 -7.04
CA VAL A 552 -7.67 13.67 -8.28
C VAL A 552 -8.24 12.85 -9.43
N ASN A 553 -8.92 13.52 -10.33
CA ASN A 553 -9.39 12.98 -11.59
C ASN A 553 -8.37 13.38 -12.66
N LEU A 554 -7.49 12.44 -13.01
CA LEU A 554 -6.61 12.64 -14.16
C LEU A 554 -7.46 12.53 -15.43
N SER A 555 -7.08 13.30 -16.45
CA SER A 555 -7.71 13.16 -17.76
C SER A 555 -7.54 11.75 -18.33
N SER A 556 -6.64 10.91 -17.84
CA SER A 556 -6.37 9.59 -18.40
C SER A 556 -7.55 8.59 -18.34
N TRP A 557 -8.39 8.60 -17.30
CA TRP A 557 -9.43 7.55 -17.08
C TRP A 557 -10.60 8.04 -16.21
N PRO A 558 -11.83 7.50 -16.34
CA PRO A 558 -13.02 7.90 -15.54
C PRO A 558 -12.96 7.51 -14.05
N ARG A 559 -11.80 7.11 -13.53
CA ARG A 559 -11.64 6.62 -12.17
C ARG A 559 -10.91 7.64 -11.31
N LYS A 560 -11.53 7.96 -10.18
CA LYS A 560 -11.01 8.78 -9.08
C LYS A 560 -9.71 8.17 -8.55
N GLU A 561 -8.61 8.91 -8.63
CA GLU A 561 -7.32 8.50 -8.07
C GLU A 561 -7.07 9.16 -6.72
N PHE A 562 -6.45 8.44 -5.79
CA PHE A 562 -6.13 8.99 -4.47
C PHE A 562 -4.84 9.79 -4.53
N TYR A 563 -4.88 11.02 -4.02
CA TYR A 563 -3.73 11.90 -3.96
C TYR A 563 -3.33 12.14 -2.51
N VAL A 564 -2.04 12.04 -2.26
CA VAL A 564 -1.41 12.42 -0.99
C VAL A 564 -0.25 13.34 -1.30
N GLY A 565 -0.25 14.53 -0.71
CA GLY A 565 0.84 15.47 -0.86
C GLY A 565 1.10 16.21 0.44
N GLY A 566 2.16 17.00 0.44
CA GLY A 566 2.42 17.88 1.56
C GLY A 566 3.37 19.01 1.19
N ARG A 567 3.44 19.99 2.09
CA ARG A 567 4.40 21.07 2.05
C ARG A 567 5.10 21.11 3.41
N PHE A 568 6.39 20.86 3.41
CA PHE A 568 7.20 20.76 4.61
C PHE A 568 8.30 21.82 4.56
N SER A 569 8.23 22.83 5.43
CA SER A 569 9.34 23.77 5.59
C SER A 569 10.49 23.07 6.33
N ILE A 570 11.64 22.95 5.68
CA ILE A 570 12.86 22.39 6.27
C ILE A 570 13.49 23.45 7.21
N ASN A 571 13.56 24.69 6.73
CA ASN A 571 13.90 25.88 7.51
C ASN A 571 13.06 27.08 7.02
N GLN A 572 13.43 28.31 7.38
CA GLN A 572 12.68 29.51 6.96
C GLN A 572 12.70 29.72 5.43
N ASN A 573 13.74 29.21 4.76
CA ASN A 573 13.99 29.45 3.34
C ASN A 573 13.55 28.25 2.49
N TRP A 574 13.80 27.02 2.91
CA TRP A 574 13.61 25.83 2.08
C TRP A 574 12.32 25.08 2.41
N ILE A 575 11.70 24.57 1.36
CA ILE A 575 10.43 23.85 1.38
C ILE A 575 10.57 22.58 0.55
N LEU A 576 10.13 21.47 1.11
CA LEU A 576 9.94 20.21 0.40
C LEU A 576 8.46 20.03 0.08
N ILE A 577 8.15 19.60 -1.15
CA ILE A 577 6.77 19.40 -1.63
C ILE A 577 6.67 17.99 -2.22
N PRO A 578 6.60 16.96 -1.37
CA PRO A 578 6.35 15.61 -1.84
C PRO A 578 4.88 15.49 -2.26
N SER A 579 4.65 14.73 -3.32
CA SER A 579 3.33 14.39 -3.82
C SER A 579 3.34 12.96 -4.33
N ALA A 580 2.26 12.25 -4.14
CA ALA A 580 2.07 10.89 -4.60
C ALA A 580 0.62 10.74 -5.03
N GLN A 581 0.44 10.08 -6.17
CA GLN A 581 -0.87 9.68 -6.64
C GLN A 581 -0.93 8.17 -6.76
N LEU A 582 -2.01 7.62 -6.24
CA LEU A 582 -2.26 6.19 -6.07
C LEU A 582 -3.51 5.85 -6.88
N GLY A 583 -3.36 4.90 -7.81
CA GLY A 583 -4.43 4.56 -8.75
C GLY A 583 -3.88 3.82 -9.96
N ASN A 584 -4.60 3.94 -11.08
CA ASN A 584 -4.21 3.30 -12.34
C ASN A 584 -3.05 4.02 -13.03
N THR A 585 -2.86 5.31 -12.72
CA THR A 585 -1.73 6.10 -13.21
C THR A 585 -0.88 6.64 -12.06
N PRO A 586 -0.18 5.75 -11.33
CA PRO A 586 0.59 6.17 -10.18
C PRO A 586 1.76 7.05 -10.58
N TYR A 587 1.98 8.11 -9.82
CA TYR A 587 3.18 8.93 -9.93
C TYR A 587 3.65 9.39 -8.55
N PHE A 588 4.93 9.68 -8.47
CA PHE A 588 5.58 10.33 -7.34
C PHE A 588 6.24 11.63 -7.81
N GLY A 589 5.93 12.71 -7.13
CA GLY A 589 6.53 14.02 -7.36
C GLY A 589 7.31 14.49 -6.15
N LEU A 590 8.52 15.01 -6.40
CA LEU A 590 9.29 15.71 -5.40
C LEU A 590 9.56 17.14 -5.87
N GLY A 591 9.04 18.08 -5.09
CA GLY A 591 9.32 19.49 -5.22
C GLY A 591 10.31 19.98 -4.19
N VAL A 592 11.21 20.87 -4.61
CA VAL A 592 12.04 21.66 -3.72
C VAL A 592 11.83 23.13 -4.05
N GLY A 593 11.53 23.93 -3.04
CA GLY A 593 11.39 25.36 -3.17
C GLY A 593 12.30 26.11 -2.21
N SER A 594 12.81 27.26 -2.65
CA SER A 594 13.49 28.23 -1.81
C SER A 594 12.68 29.52 -1.78
N LYS A 595 12.40 30.01 -0.57
CA LYS A 595 11.87 31.34 -0.24
C LYS A 595 13.04 32.29 -0.05
N PHE A 596 12.88 33.50 -0.54
CA PHE A 596 13.78 34.61 -0.32
C PHE A 596 12.94 35.89 -0.28
N ASP A 597 13.41 36.86 0.49
CA ASP A 597 12.76 38.16 0.67
C ASP A 597 13.13 39.13 -0.46
#